data_AF-A0AAD3D9K5-F1
#
_entry.id   AF-A0AAD3D9K5-F1
#
_cell.length_a   1.000
_cell.length_b   1.000
_cell.length_c   1.000
_cell.angle_alpha   90.00
_cell.angle_beta   90.00
_cell.angle_gamma   90.00
#
_symmetry.space_group_name_H-M   'P 1'
#
loop_
_entity.id
_entity.type
_entity.pdbx_description
1 polymer ?
#
loop_
_entity_poly.entity_id
_entity_poly.type
_entity_poly.pdbx_seq_one_letter_code
_entity_poly.pdbx_strand_id
1 'polypeptide(L)'
;MTLTEEQKERMRINRERALEIRRKKLEEAARKQQEEDAKNRKGGENNEEKKNIPNKEKLKDDADVELEDFEIDASPYVTKQDAMSKYCLPIGTLEVCEFIEKDNPRNKKFSKMKLYYRSEIRRRARERFGGLQGLQEERRKRERKRFERDYEDVTNIFKSNKKKKSSNNYGL
;
A
#
# COMPACT_ATOMS: atom_id res chain seq x y z
N MET A 1 -5.35 41.33 12.59
CA MET A 1 -6.82 41.32 12.45
C MET A 1 -7.36 40.16 13.28
N THR A 2 -8.16 40.44 14.30
CA THR A 2 -8.80 39.42 15.14
C THR A 2 -10.15 39.04 14.55
N LEU A 3 -10.48 37.74 14.54
CA LEU A 3 -11.78 37.24 14.08
C LEU A 3 -12.90 37.85 14.90
N THR A 4 -14.00 38.23 14.24
CA THR A 4 -15.20 38.72 14.92
C THR A 4 -15.86 37.59 15.70
N GLU A 5 -16.59 37.93 16.76
CA GLU A 5 -17.29 36.91 17.59
C GLU A 5 -18.26 36.06 16.76
N GLU A 6 -18.90 36.65 15.76
CA GLU A 6 -19.78 35.93 14.84
C GLU A 6 -19.04 34.90 13.97
N GLN A 7 -17.80 35.22 13.54
CA GLN A 7 -16.98 34.28 12.78
C GLN A 7 -16.50 33.11 13.65
N LYS A 8 -16.14 33.38 14.91
CA LYS A 8 -15.77 32.34 15.87
C LYS A 8 -16.94 31.40 16.15
N GLU A 9 -18.16 31.93 16.28
CA GLU A 9 -19.36 31.13 16.52
C GLU A 9 -19.69 30.23 15.32
N ARG A 10 -19.59 30.74 14.09
CA ARG A 10 -19.77 29.93 12.87
C ARG A 10 -18.73 28.81 12.77
N MET A 11 -17.48 29.08 13.15
CA MET A 11 -16.43 28.05 13.20
C MET A 11 -16.72 26.97 14.24
N ARG A 12 -17.26 27.36 15.40
CA ARG A 12 -17.65 26.42 16.46
C ARG A 12 -18.76 25.48 16.00
N ILE A 13 -19.84 26.03 15.44
CA ILE A 13 -20.98 25.26 14.94
C ILE A 13 -20.57 24.33 13.79
N ASN A 14 -19.74 24.81 12.86
CA ASN A 14 -19.24 23.97 11.77
C ASN A 14 -18.36 22.83 12.27
N ARG A 15 -17.51 23.09 13.29
CA ARG A 15 -16.68 22.07 13.92
C ARG A 15 -17.53 21.01 14.62
N GLU A 16 -18.57 21.42 15.33
CA GLU A 16 -19.47 20.52 16.03
C GLU A 16 -20.25 19.62 15.07
N ARG A 17 -20.84 20.19 14.01
CA ARG A 17 -21.50 19.43 12.94
C ARG A 17 -20.56 18.45 12.24
N ALA A 18 -19.31 18.86 12.00
CA ALA A 18 -18.31 17.98 11.38
C ALA A 18 -17.96 16.77 12.27
N LEU A 19 -17.86 16.98 13.59
CA LEU A 19 -17.62 15.91 14.56
C LEU A 19 -18.81 14.95 14.64
N GLU A 20 -20.04 15.47 14.62
CA GLU A 20 -21.26 14.66 14.67
C GLU A 20 -21.41 13.78 13.42
N ILE A 21 -21.12 14.32 12.23
CA ILE A 21 -21.11 13.55 10.98
C ILE A 21 -20.07 12.42 11.05
N ARG A 22 -18.88 12.69 11.61
CA ARG A 22 -17.82 11.68 11.76
C ARG A 22 -18.24 10.56 12.71
N ARG A 23 -18.89 10.90 13.82
CA ARG A 23 -19.41 9.92 14.79
C ARG A 23 -20.49 9.02 14.16
N LYS A 24 -21.47 9.60 13.45
CA LYS A 24 -22.51 8.83 12.76
C LYS A 24 -21.93 7.87 11.72
N LYS A 25 -20.94 8.29 10.93
CA LYS A 25 -20.29 7.43 9.94
C LYS A 25 -19.55 6.25 10.56
N LEU A 26 -18.86 6.47 11.68
CA LEU A 26 -18.17 5.39 12.40
C LEU A 26 -19.15 4.35 12.96
N GLU A 27 -20.26 4.81 13.54
CA GLU A 27 -21.30 3.94 14.09
C GLU A 27 -22.00 3.12 12.99
N GLU A 28 -22.30 3.73 11.85
CA GLU A 28 -22.89 3.02 10.71
C GLU A 28 -21.92 1.99 10.09
N ALA A 29 -20.63 2.31 10.02
CA ALA A 29 -19.60 1.38 9.55
C ALA A 29 -19.46 0.17 10.48
N ALA A 30 -19.45 0.40 11.80
CA ALA A 30 -19.39 -0.68 12.79
C ALA A 30 -20.62 -1.60 12.70
N ARG A 31 -21.81 -1.04 12.46
CA ARG A 31 -23.04 -1.83 12.30
C ARG A 31 -23.01 -2.70 11.04
N LYS A 32 -22.54 -2.15 9.92
CA LYS A 32 -22.37 -2.91 8.66
C LYS A 32 -21.37 -4.05 8.80
N GLN A 33 -20.26 -3.83 9.49
CA GLN A 33 -19.25 -4.85 9.73
C GLN A 33 -19.81 -6.02 10.55
N GLN A 34 -20.58 -5.74 11.61
CA GLN A 34 -21.24 -6.78 12.41
C GLN A 34 -22.27 -7.59 11.60
N GLU A 35 -23.01 -6.95 10.69
CA GLU A 35 -23.98 -7.64 9.82
C GLU A 35 -23.30 -8.56 8.79
N GLU A 36 -22.11 -8.21 8.29
CA GLU A 36 -21.34 -9.05 7.36
C GLU A 36 -20.72 -10.27 8.06
N ASP A 37 -20.16 -10.07 9.26
CA ASP A 37 -19.59 -11.15 10.07
C ASP A 37 -20.64 -12.19 10.47
N ALA A 38 -21.87 -11.76 10.74
CA ALA A 38 -22.99 -12.65 11.06
C ALA A 38 -23.44 -13.51 9.86
N LYS A 39 -23.31 -13.02 8.63
CA LYS A 39 -23.67 -13.77 7.41
C LYS A 39 -22.63 -14.82 7.04
N ASN A 40 -21.35 -14.54 7.27
CA ASN A 40 -20.26 -15.47 6.95
C ASN A 40 -20.24 -16.73 7.83
N ARG A 41 -20.82 -16.69 9.05
CA ARG A 41 -20.86 -17.86 9.95
C ARG A 41 -21.87 -18.94 9.58
N LYS A 42 -22.75 -18.74 8.58
CA LYS A 42 -23.82 -19.69 8.23
C LYS A 42 -23.62 -20.51 6.94
N GLY A 43 -22.48 -20.42 6.26
CA GLY A 43 -22.35 -20.98 4.90
C GLY A 43 -21.02 -21.70 4.59
N GLY A 44 -20.57 -22.64 5.41
CA GLY A 44 -19.28 -23.31 5.19
C GLY A 44 -19.22 -24.78 5.59
N GLU A 45 -20.03 -25.64 4.96
CA GLU A 45 -19.77 -27.09 4.89
C GLU A 45 -19.58 -27.52 3.43
N ASN A 46 -18.58 -28.38 3.21
CA ASN A 46 -18.22 -29.15 1.99
C ASN A 46 -17.35 -28.46 0.92
N ASN A 47 -16.05 -28.79 0.88
CA ASN A 47 -15.56 -29.91 0.06
C ASN A 47 -14.03 -30.07 0.17
N GLU A 48 -13.61 -31.32 0.37
CA GLU A 48 -12.22 -31.75 0.40
C GLU A 48 -11.65 -31.84 -1.03
N GLU A 49 -10.51 -31.18 -1.28
CA GLU A 49 -9.60 -31.60 -2.35
C GLU A 49 -8.16 -31.59 -1.81
N LYS A 50 -7.59 -32.80 -1.75
CA LYS A 50 -6.25 -33.10 -1.27
C LYS A 50 -5.18 -32.50 -2.20
N LYS A 51 -4.35 -31.60 -1.68
CA LYS A 51 -2.99 -31.36 -2.17
C LYS A 51 -2.03 -31.21 -0.99
N ASN A 52 -0.84 -31.83 -1.16
CA ASN A 52 0.26 -31.93 -0.21
C ASN A 52 0.42 -30.69 0.69
N ILE A 53 0.26 -30.90 1.99
CA ILE A 53 0.43 -29.90 3.04
C ILE A 53 1.89 -29.97 3.51
N PRO A 54 2.75 -28.98 3.20
CA PRO A 54 4.00 -28.85 3.92
C PRO A 54 3.70 -28.40 5.36
N ASN A 55 4.21 -29.17 6.30
CA ASN A 55 4.37 -28.94 7.74
C ASN A 55 3.58 -27.75 8.35
N LYS A 56 2.43 -28.07 8.98
CA LYS A 56 1.43 -27.14 9.54
C LYS A 56 1.88 -26.38 10.81
N GLU A 57 3.11 -26.57 11.27
CA GLU A 57 3.62 -25.95 12.50
C GLU A 57 4.01 -24.47 12.36
N LYS A 58 4.17 -23.93 11.14
CA LYS A 58 4.57 -22.51 10.95
C LYS A 58 3.41 -21.51 10.86
N LEU A 59 2.16 -21.94 11.03
CA LEU A 59 0.97 -21.10 10.81
C LEU A 59 0.34 -20.52 12.08
N LYS A 60 0.89 -20.80 13.27
CA LYS A 60 0.28 -20.37 14.54
C LYS A 60 0.72 -18.99 15.04
N ASP A 61 1.77 -18.40 14.48
CA ASP A 61 2.32 -17.13 14.98
C ASP A 61 1.84 -15.89 14.21
N ASP A 62 0.95 -16.05 13.21
CA ASP A 62 0.54 -14.96 12.32
C ASP A 62 -0.55 -14.03 12.90
N ALA A 63 -1.17 -14.38 14.03
CA ALA A 63 -2.31 -13.64 14.59
C ALA A 63 -1.94 -12.30 15.24
N ASP A 64 -0.73 -12.18 15.80
CA ASP A 64 -0.24 -10.95 16.48
C ASP A 64 0.72 -10.13 15.59
N VAL A 65 0.79 -10.44 14.30
CA VAL A 65 1.66 -9.71 13.37
C VAL A 65 1.06 -8.34 13.10
N GLU A 66 1.68 -7.29 13.65
CA GLU A 66 1.32 -5.89 13.37
C GLU A 66 1.25 -5.66 11.86
N LEU A 67 0.07 -5.33 11.33
CA LEU A 67 -0.16 -5.09 9.91
C LEU A 67 -0.01 -3.61 9.59
N GLU A 68 0.51 -3.31 8.41
CA GLU A 68 0.53 -1.92 7.92
C GLU A 68 -0.81 -1.55 7.27
N ASP A 69 -1.13 -0.25 7.22
CA ASP A 69 -2.41 0.27 6.71
C ASP A 69 -2.79 -0.27 5.32
N PHE A 70 -1.82 -0.45 4.42
CA PHE A 70 -2.09 -0.96 3.06
C PHE A 70 -2.30 -2.49 3.00
N GLU A 71 -2.07 -3.19 4.12
CA GLU A 71 -2.31 -4.63 4.26
C GLU A 71 -3.66 -4.94 4.87
N ILE A 72 -4.26 -3.99 5.59
CA ILE A 72 -5.61 -4.11 6.14
C ILE A 72 -6.60 -4.27 4.97
N ASP A 73 -7.47 -5.27 5.06
CA ASP A 73 -8.48 -5.64 4.05
C ASP A 73 -7.94 -6.03 2.67
N ALA A 74 -6.63 -6.19 2.53
CA ALA A 74 -6.02 -6.50 1.27
C ALA A 74 -6.03 -8.01 0.98
N SER A 75 -6.01 -8.40 -0.30
CA SER A 75 -5.97 -9.81 -0.70
C SER A 75 -4.79 -10.57 -0.08
N PRO A 76 -4.96 -11.87 0.27
CA PRO A 76 -3.87 -12.73 0.74
C PRO A 76 -2.69 -12.85 -0.23
N TYR A 77 -2.89 -12.48 -1.50
CA TYR A 77 -1.87 -12.54 -2.54
C TYR A 77 -1.40 -11.15 -2.96
N VAL A 78 -0.15 -11.09 -3.42
CA VAL A 78 0.45 -9.88 -4.00
C VAL A 78 1.10 -10.19 -5.34
N THR A 79 1.04 -9.22 -6.26
CA THR A 79 1.72 -9.36 -7.56
C THR A 79 3.23 -9.19 -7.41
N LYS A 80 4.01 -9.66 -8.40
CA LYS A 80 5.46 -9.41 -8.46
C LYS A 80 5.79 -7.92 -8.28
N GLN A 81 5.05 -7.05 -8.97
CA GLN A 81 5.26 -5.62 -8.93
C GLN A 81 4.96 -5.03 -7.56
N ASP A 82 3.85 -5.43 -6.93
CA ASP A 82 3.51 -5.01 -5.57
C ASP A 82 4.55 -5.47 -4.54
N ALA A 83 5.02 -6.71 -4.65
CA ALA A 83 6.06 -7.25 -3.77
C ALA A 83 7.36 -6.42 -3.85
N MET A 84 7.78 -6.04 -5.06
CA MET A 84 8.98 -5.21 -5.25
C MET A 84 8.79 -3.78 -4.79
N SER A 85 7.64 -3.17 -5.07
CA SER A 85 7.38 -1.75 -4.79
C SER A 85 7.02 -1.51 -3.33
N LYS A 86 6.08 -2.29 -2.78
CA LYS A 86 5.57 -2.15 -1.41
C LYS A 86 6.48 -2.84 -0.40
N TYR A 87 7.02 -4.02 -0.69
CA TYR A 87 7.85 -4.74 0.29
C TYR A 87 9.36 -4.59 0.06
N CYS A 88 9.76 -3.77 -0.93
CA CYS A 88 11.16 -3.48 -1.25
C CYS A 88 12.02 -4.72 -1.59
N LEU A 89 11.40 -5.86 -1.90
CA LEU A 89 12.10 -7.10 -2.19
C LEU A 89 12.70 -7.09 -3.60
N PRO A 90 13.96 -7.54 -3.78
CA PRO A 90 14.54 -7.71 -5.11
C PRO A 90 13.99 -8.95 -5.80
N ILE A 91 14.14 -9.00 -7.13
CA ILE A 91 13.63 -10.10 -7.97
C ILE A 91 14.18 -11.46 -7.52
N GLY A 92 15.48 -11.57 -7.23
CA GLY A 92 16.08 -12.83 -6.79
C GLY A 92 15.49 -13.38 -5.49
N THR A 93 15.00 -12.52 -4.59
CA THR A 93 14.31 -12.99 -3.37
C THR A 93 12.90 -13.52 -3.69
N LEU A 94 12.25 -13.01 -4.73
CA LEU A 94 10.93 -13.47 -5.16
C LEU A 94 10.99 -14.79 -5.93
N GLU A 95 12.11 -15.08 -6.59
CA GLU A 95 12.29 -16.34 -7.35
C GLU A 95 12.28 -17.58 -6.45
N VAL A 96 12.63 -17.42 -5.18
CA VAL A 96 12.59 -18.48 -4.15
C VAL A 96 11.33 -18.43 -3.27
N CYS A 97 10.36 -17.55 -3.58
CA CYS A 97 9.05 -17.52 -2.91
C CYS A 97 8.08 -18.50 -3.56
N GLU A 98 7.12 -18.99 -2.78
CA GLU A 98 6.00 -19.75 -3.31
C GLU A 98 5.04 -18.81 -4.05
N PHE A 99 4.54 -19.24 -5.21
CA PHE A 99 3.60 -18.47 -6.01
C PHE A 99 2.58 -19.33 -6.73
N ILE A 100 1.43 -18.72 -7.01
CA ILE A 100 0.40 -19.26 -7.89
C ILE A 100 0.47 -18.49 -9.21
N GLU A 101 0.48 -19.23 -10.32
CA GLU A 101 0.36 -18.61 -11.64
C GLU A 101 -1.11 -18.47 -12.04
N LYS A 102 -1.46 -17.31 -12.58
CA LYS A 102 -2.78 -17.05 -13.19
C LYS A 102 -2.60 -16.36 -14.53
N ASP A 103 -3.61 -16.44 -15.39
CA ASP A 103 -3.62 -15.67 -16.63
C ASP A 103 -3.59 -14.17 -16.32
N ASN A 104 -2.88 -13.41 -17.16
CA ASN A 104 -2.79 -11.97 -16.99
C ASN A 104 -4.16 -11.32 -17.28
N PRO A 105 -4.75 -10.56 -16.32
CA PRO A 105 -6.09 -10.01 -16.47
C PRO A 105 -6.21 -8.96 -17.58
N ARG A 106 -5.10 -8.33 -17.98
CA ARG A 106 -5.10 -7.35 -19.08
C ARG A 106 -5.12 -8.02 -20.46
N ASN A 107 -4.40 -9.14 -20.61
CA ASN A 107 -4.32 -9.87 -21.87
C ASN A 107 -3.82 -11.30 -21.63
N LYS A 108 -4.63 -12.30 -21.98
CA LYS A 108 -4.30 -13.73 -21.81
C LYS A 108 -3.08 -14.20 -22.61
N LYS A 109 -2.69 -13.47 -23.68
CA LYS A 109 -1.50 -13.79 -24.49
C LYS A 109 -0.20 -13.35 -23.82
N PHE A 110 -0.25 -12.49 -22.81
CA PHE A 110 0.95 -12.09 -22.07
C PHE A 110 1.42 -13.20 -21.14
N SER A 111 2.66 -13.10 -20.67
CA SER A 111 3.20 -14.01 -19.68
C SER A 111 2.26 -14.12 -18.48
N LYS A 112 2.07 -15.34 -17.96
CA LYS A 112 1.26 -15.61 -16.78
C LYS A 112 1.70 -14.73 -15.61
N MET A 113 0.73 -14.22 -14.88
CA MET A 113 0.94 -13.40 -13.70
C MET A 113 1.27 -14.30 -12.51
N LYS A 114 2.37 -13.99 -11.83
CA LYS A 114 2.75 -14.64 -10.57
C LYS A 114 2.12 -13.90 -9.39
N LEU A 115 1.41 -14.65 -8.55
CA LEU A 115 0.78 -14.20 -7.32
C LEU A 115 1.45 -14.86 -6.12
N TYR A 116 2.11 -14.07 -5.28
CA TYR A 116 2.87 -14.54 -4.11
C TYR A 116 2.02 -14.42 -2.85
N TYR A 117 2.26 -15.29 -1.86
CA TYR A 117 1.60 -15.19 -0.56
C TYR A 117 2.10 -13.96 0.21
N ARG A 118 1.18 -13.09 0.62
CA ARG A 118 1.51 -11.83 1.31
C ARG A 118 2.22 -12.08 2.64
N SER A 119 1.84 -13.11 3.38
CA SER A 119 2.48 -13.51 4.64
C SER A 119 3.97 -13.84 4.45
N GLU A 120 4.30 -14.66 3.45
CA GLU A 120 5.68 -15.01 3.12
C GLU A 120 6.50 -13.78 2.70
N ILE A 121 5.93 -12.95 1.82
CA ILE A 121 6.55 -11.71 1.34
C ILE A 121 6.82 -10.76 2.51
N ARG A 122 5.86 -10.58 3.41
CA ARG A 122 6.00 -9.77 4.63
C ARG A 122 7.13 -10.30 5.51
N ARG A 123 7.14 -11.61 5.78
CA ARG A 123 8.18 -12.26 6.59
C ARG A 123 9.57 -12.02 6.01
N ARG A 124 9.76 -12.32 4.71
CA ARG A 124 11.06 -12.14 4.04
C ARG A 124 11.51 -10.68 3.99
N ALA A 125 10.58 -9.75 3.85
CA ALA A 125 10.89 -8.32 3.86
C ALA A 125 11.36 -7.87 5.26
N ARG A 126 10.64 -8.27 6.32
CA ARG A 126 11.03 -7.97 7.70
C ARG A 126 12.37 -8.61 8.06
N GLU A 127 12.57 -9.88 7.69
CA GLU A 127 13.84 -10.58 7.90
C GLU A 127 15.00 -9.84 7.23
N ARG A 128 14.83 -9.41 5.97
CA ARG A 128 15.86 -8.71 5.20
C ARG A 128 16.23 -7.34 5.77
N PHE A 129 15.27 -6.60 6.32
CA PHE A 129 15.47 -5.21 6.75
C PHE A 129 15.45 -5.04 8.28
N GLY A 130 15.56 -6.12 9.06
CA GLY A 130 15.63 -6.04 10.52
C GLY A 130 14.31 -5.64 11.20
N GLY A 131 13.18 -6.06 10.64
CA GLY A 131 11.85 -5.85 11.19
C GLY A 131 10.99 -4.86 10.40
N LEU A 132 9.87 -4.45 11.00
CA LEU A 132 8.91 -3.53 10.39
C LEU A 132 9.50 -2.12 10.21
N GLN A 133 10.19 -1.61 11.23
CA GLN A 133 10.77 -0.26 11.21
C GLN A 133 11.82 -0.11 10.10
N GLY A 134 12.76 -1.05 9.97
CA GLY A 134 13.78 -0.98 8.93
C GLY A 134 13.20 -1.10 7.51
N LEU A 135 12.12 -1.87 7.32
CA LEU A 135 11.39 -1.90 6.05
C LEU A 135 10.75 -0.54 5.71
N GLN A 136 10.15 0.13 6.70
CA GLN A 136 9.59 1.47 6.50
C GLN A 136 10.66 2.51 6.17
N GLU A 137 11.80 2.47 6.86
CA GLU A 137 12.93 3.36 6.56
C GLU A 137 13.47 3.16 5.14
N GLU A 138 13.60 1.91 4.69
CA GLU A 138 14.02 1.61 3.32
C GLU A 138 13.03 2.16 2.29
N ARG A 139 11.71 2.07 2.53
CA ARG A 139 10.71 2.70 1.65
C ARG A 139 10.90 4.21 1.58
N ARG A 140 11.01 4.88 2.74
CA ARG A 140 11.23 6.34 2.82
C ARG A 140 12.52 6.74 2.09
N LYS A 141 13.58 5.93 2.23
CA LYS A 141 14.85 6.12 1.51
C LYS A 141 14.67 6.03 -0.01
N ARG A 142 13.91 5.05 -0.51
CA ARG A 142 13.62 4.93 -1.95
C ARG A 142 12.74 6.06 -2.47
N GLU A 143 11.75 6.49 -1.68
CA GLU A 143 10.89 7.64 -2.02
C GLU A 143 11.67 8.93 -2.11
N ARG A 144 12.51 9.22 -1.11
CA ARG A 144 13.39 10.39 -1.13
C ARG A 144 14.30 10.38 -2.36
N LYS A 145 14.92 9.25 -2.69
CA LYS A 145 15.78 9.15 -3.88
C LYS A 145 15.01 9.38 -5.19
N ARG A 146 13.75 8.92 -5.28
CA ARG A 146 12.88 9.21 -6.42
C ARG A 146 12.58 10.70 -6.49
N PHE A 147 12.18 11.28 -5.37
CA PHE A 147 11.88 12.70 -5.27
C PHE A 147 13.08 13.58 -5.64
N GLU A 148 14.28 13.26 -5.17
CA GLU A 148 15.52 14.00 -5.52
C GLU A 148 15.79 13.95 -7.02
N ARG A 149 15.65 12.78 -7.65
CA ARG A 149 15.81 12.63 -9.10
C ARG A 149 14.76 13.45 -9.86
N ASP A 150 13.49 13.32 -9.49
CA ASP A 150 12.40 14.05 -10.15
C ASP A 150 12.57 15.57 -9.97
N TYR A 151 13.07 16.01 -8.81
CA TYR A 151 13.39 17.40 -8.53
C TYR A 151 14.56 17.91 -9.38
N GLU A 152 15.63 17.13 -9.52
CA GLU A 152 16.76 17.46 -10.39
C GLU A 152 16.31 17.57 -11.86
N ASP A 153 15.50 16.63 -12.33
CA ASP A 153 14.96 16.63 -13.70
C ASP A 153 14.14 17.89 -13.97
N VAL A 154 13.23 18.26 -13.05
CA VAL A 154 12.41 19.47 -13.16
C VAL A 154 13.28 20.74 -13.11
N THR A 155 14.23 20.83 -12.17
CA THR A 155 15.09 22.03 -12.07
C THR A 155 16.01 22.20 -13.29
N ASN A 156 16.45 21.09 -13.89
CA ASN A 156 17.28 21.12 -15.09
C ASN A 156 16.53 21.62 -16.33
N ILE A 157 15.24 21.32 -16.47
CA ILE A 157 14.38 21.85 -17.55
C ILE A 157 14.33 23.39 -17.52
N PHE A 158 14.21 23.99 -16.33
CA PHE A 158 14.21 25.45 -16.20
C PHE A 158 15.57 26.08 -16.49
N LYS A 159 16.67 25.40 -16.12
CA LYS A 159 18.04 25.87 -16.40
C LYS A 159 18.38 25.81 -17.89
N SER A 160 18.00 24.74 -18.60
CA SER A 160 18.25 24.62 -20.05
C SER A 160 17.52 25.69 -20.85
N ASN A 161 16.30 26.05 -20.45
CA ASN A 161 15.53 27.10 -21.12
C ASN A 161 16.13 28.50 -20.89
N LYS A 162 16.76 28.74 -19.73
CA LYS A 162 17.45 30.01 -19.47
C LYS A 162 18.70 30.18 -20.34
N LYS A 163 19.50 29.13 -20.55
CA LYS A 163 20.68 29.15 -21.44
C LYS A 163 20.33 29.37 -22.92
N LYS A 164 19.19 28.84 -23.39
CA LYS A 164 18.70 29.09 -24.77
C LYS A 164 18.29 30.55 -24.97
N LYS A 165 17.70 31.21 -23.97
CA LYS A 165 17.34 32.63 -24.06
C LYS A 165 18.56 33.56 -24.03
N SER A 166 19.59 33.24 -23.25
CA SER A 166 20.80 34.08 -23.17
C SER A 166 21.70 33.97 -24.40
N SER A 167 21.71 32.82 -25.09
CA SER A 167 22.49 32.63 -26.33
C SER A 167 21.86 33.32 -27.55
N ASN A 168 20.55 33.58 -27.53
CA ASN A 168 19.84 34.26 -28.60
C ASN A 168 19.92 35.80 -28.55
N ASN A 169 20.58 36.36 -27.52
CA ASN A 169 20.58 37.81 -27.25
C ASN A 169 21.92 38.51 -27.57
N TYR A 170 22.86 37.81 -28.23
CA TYR A 170 24.15 38.36 -28.67
C TYR A 170 24.26 38.44 -30.21
N GLY A 171 23.12 38.44 -30.91
CA GLY A 171 23.05 38.42 -32.37
C GLY A 171 22.22 39.56 -32.95
N LEU A 172 22.41 40.79 -32.47
CA LEU A 172 21.98 42.05 -33.10
C LEU A 172 22.79 43.22 -32.53
#